data_AF-A0A0F8XPE3-F1
#
_entry.id   AF-A0A0F8XPE3-F1
#
_cell.length_a   1.000
_cell.length_b   1.000
_cell.length_c   1.000
_cell.angle_alpha   90.00
_cell.angle_beta   90.00
_cell.angle_gamma   90.00
#
_symmetry.space_group_name_H-M   'P 1'
#
loop_
_entity.id
_entity.type
_entity.pdbx_description
1 polymer ?
#
loop_
_entity_poly.entity_id
_entity_poly.type
_entity_poly.pdbx_seq_one_letter_code
_entity_poly.pdbx_strand_id
1 'polypeptide(L)' 'MVKQIYDLICDADAIVHYNGTKFDMPILNQEFLFDSLDPPSSYANIDLLKTARKQFRLPSNKLDYVARYLGLGSKTKHMG' A
#
# COMPACT_ATOMS: atom_id res chain seq x y z
N MET A 1 -12.56 -12.02 6.53
CA MET A 1 -11.63 -11.32 5.62
C MET A 1 -10.76 -10.32 6.37
N VAL A 2 -11.33 -9.33 7.09
CA VAL A 2 -10.56 -8.33 7.88
C VAL A 2 -9.59 -8.99 8.87
N LYS A 3 -10.06 -9.97 9.66
CA LYS A 3 -9.20 -10.72 10.59
C LYS A 3 -8.00 -11.42 9.92
N GLN A 4 -8.16 -11.97 8.73
CA GLN A 4 -7.05 -12.61 8.01
C GLN A 4 -6.01 -11.59 7.55
N ILE A 5 -6.45 -10.39 7.15
CA ILE A 5 -5.54 -9.29 6.82
C ILE A 5 -4.81 -8.83 8.09
N TYR A 6 -5.52 -8.72 9.22
CA TYR A 6 -4.93 -8.40 10.51
C TYR A 6 -3.82 -9.39 10.89
N ASP A 7 -4.09 -10.68 10.81
CA ASP A 7 -3.12 -11.73 11.13
C ASP A 7 -1.88 -11.64 10.22
N LEU A 8 -2.06 -11.41 8.91
CA LEU A 8 -0.95 -11.22 7.97
C LEU A 8 -0.12 -9.97 8.26
N ILE A 9 -0.78 -8.88 8.65
CA ILE A 9 -0.10 -7.64 9.04
C ILE A 9 0.71 -7.87 10.32
N CYS A 10 0.16 -8.61 11.28
CA CYS A 10 0.81 -8.88 12.54
C CYS A 10 2.05 -9.76 12.41
N ASP A 11 2.07 -10.65 11.41
CA ASP A 11 3.21 -11.53 11.09
C ASP A 11 4.29 -10.85 10.22
N ALA A 12 3.97 -9.71 9.58
CA ALA A 12 4.87 -9.07 8.64
C ALA A 12 5.90 -8.15 9.32
N ASP A 13 7.18 -8.33 8.99
CA ASP A 13 8.24 -7.37 9.37
C ASP A 13 8.06 -6.02 8.64
N ALA A 14 7.57 -6.06 7.41
CA ALA A 14 7.40 -4.89 6.55
C ALA A 14 6.19 -5.03 5.62
N ILE A 15 5.50 -3.91 5.39
CA ILE A 15 4.37 -3.81 4.48
C ILE A 15 4.73 -2.85 3.35
N VAL A 16 4.67 -3.36 2.12
CA VAL A 16 4.92 -2.60 0.90
C VAL A 16 3.58 -2.30 0.22
N HIS A 17 3.33 -1.03 -0.09
CA HIS A 17 2.11 -0.61 -0.78
C HIS A 17 2.36 0.64 -1.63
N TYR A 18 1.33 1.11 -2.33
CA TYR A 18 1.40 2.31 -3.15
C TYR A 18 0.37 3.34 -2.67
N ASN A 19 0.81 4.37 -1.93
CA ASN A 19 -0.05 5.36 -1.25
C ASN A 19 -0.88 4.81 -0.07
N GLY A 20 -0.56 3.61 0.42
CA GLY A 20 -1.31 2.97 1.50
C GLY A 20 -1.10 3.56 2.87
N THR A 21 -0.05 4.37 3.10
CA THR A 21 0.06 5.13 4.36
C THR A 21 -1.12 6.11 4.51
N LYS A 22 -1.66 6.62 3.40
CA LYS A 22 -2.76 7.59 3.40
C LYS A 22 -4.13 6.98 3.10
N PHE A 23 -4.19 5.74 2.64
CA PHE A 23 -5.43 5.11 2.16
C PHE A 23 -5.65 3.75 2.81
N ASP A 24 -4.88 2.73 2.42
CA ASP A 24 -5.07 1.34 2.86
C ASP A 24 -4.96 1.19 4.39
N MET A 25 -3.89 1.68 5.01
CA MET A 25 -3.68 1.50 6.46
C MET A 25 -4.70 2.25 7.31
N PRO A 26 -5.07 3.52 7.02
CA PRO A 26 -6.16 4.19 7.73
C PRO A 26 -7.49 3.44 7.67
N ILE A 27 -7.87 2.91 6.50
CA ILE A 27 -9.10 2.13 6.34
C ILE A 27 -9.02 0.84 7.15
N LEU A 28 -7.92 0.09 7.02
CA LEU A 28 -7.74 -1.16 7.76
C LEU A 28 -7.74 -0.93 9.28
N ASN A 29 -7.07 0.11 9.77
CA ASN A 29 -7.07 0.45 11.19
C ASN A 29 -8.46 0.84 11.70
N GLN A 30 -9.27 1.51 10.87
CA GLN A 30 -10.67 1.79 11.21
C GLN A 30 -11.48 0.49 11.34
N GLU A 31 -11.32 -0.44 10.40
CA GLU A 31 -11.98 -1.75 10.45
C GLU A 31 -11.52 -2.57 11.68
N PHE A 32 -10.22 -2.56 11.99
CA PHE A 32 -9.69 -3.23 13.19
C PHE A 32 -10.29 -2.66 14.47
N LEU A 33 -10.40 -1.32 14.54
CA LEU A 33 -11.04 -0.65 15.67
C LEU A 33 -12.52 -1.02 15.79
N PHE A 34 -13.25 -1.08 14.67
CA PHE A 34 -14.66 -1.48 14.65
C PHE A 34 -14.85 -2.91 15.16
N ASP A 35 -13.97 -3.83 14.76
CA ASP A 35 -13.97 -5.24 15.19
C ASP A 35 -13.38 -5.45 16.60
N SER A 36 -13.06 -4.38 17.34
CA SER A 36 -12.43 -4.44 18.67
C SER A 36 -11.11 -5.22 18.69
N LEU A 37 -10.37 -5.17 17.59
CA LEU A 37 -9.02 -5.70 17.50
C LEU A 37 -8.03 -4.64 18.01
N ASP A 38 -7.02 -5.10 18.73
CA ASP A 38 -5.91 -4.23 19.13
C ASP A 38 -5.17 -3.69 17.91
N PRO A 39 -4.44 -2.56 18.02
CA PRO A 39 -3.55 -2.13 16.96
C PRO A 39 -2.63 -3.28 16.53
N PRO A 40 -2.39 -3.46 15.21
CA PRO A 40 -1.50 -4.50 14.74
C PRO A 40 -0.09 -4.35 15.31
N SER A 41 0.69 -5.44 15.26
CA SER A 41 2.11 -5.42 15.68
C SER A 41 2.91 -4.36 14.91
N SER A 42 4.08 -3.98 15.45
CA SER A 42 4.94 -2.99 14.78
C SER A 42 5.54 -3.57 13.50
N TYR A 43 5.34 -2.88 12.38
CA TYR A 43 5.92 -3.22 11.08
C TYR A 43 6.60 -2.00 10.43
N ALA A 44 7.56 -2.24 9.55
CA ALA A 44 8.12 -1.22 8.69
C ALA A 44 7.12 -0.86 7.56
N ASN A 45 6.78 0.41 7.43
CA ASN A 45 5.86 0.87 6.38
C ASN A 45 6.64 1.41 5.17
N ILE A 46 6.54 0.72 4.03
CA ILE A 46 7.24 1.05 2.79
C ILE A 46 6.22 1.55 1.75
N ASP A 47 6.07 2.86 1.66
CA ASP A 47 5.20 3.51 0.67
C ASP A 47 5.96 3.81 -0.63
N LEU A 48 5.62 3.09 -1.69
CA LEU A 48 6.25 3.25 -3.00
C LEU A 48 5.92 4.59 -3.66
N LEU A 49 4.79 5.24 -3.34
CA LEU A 49 4.49 6.58 -3.86
C LEU A 49 5.45 7.62 -3.27
N LYS A 50 5.69 7.55 -1.95
CA LYS A 50 6.67 8.43 -1.28
C LYS A 50 8.07 8.16 -1.80
N THR A 51 8.42 6.88 -1.98
CA THR A 51 9.70 6.45 -2.53
C THR A 51 9.90 7.02 -3.94
N ALA A 52 8.92 6.87 -4.85
CA ALA A 52 9.01 7.40 -6.20
C ALA A 52 9.22 8.92 -6.22
N ARG A 53 8.47 9.66 -5.39
CA ARG A 53 8.62 11.12 -5.24
C ARG A 53 9.99 11.55 -4.71
N LYS A 54 10.57 10.77 -3.80
CA LYS A 54 11.88 11.04 -3.20
C LYS A 54 13.01 10.79 -4.18
N GLN A 55 12.92 9.70 -4.95
CA GLN A 55 14.03 9.23 -5.78
C GLN A 55 14.02 9.78 -7.21
N PHE A 56 12.83 10.14 -7.74
CA PHE A 56 12.70 10.47 -9.16
C PHE A 56 11.96 11.79 -9.38
N ARG A 57 12.33 12.50 -10.44
CA ARG A 57 11.62 13.69 -10.94
C ARG A 57 10.73 13.32 -12.13
N LEU A 58 9.81 12.38 -11.93
CA LEU A 58 8.91 11.92 -12.98
C LEU A 58 7.76 12.92 -13.23
N PRO A 59 7.27 13.06 -14.48
CA PRO A 59 6.08 13.85 -14.79
C PRO A 59 4.82 13.41 -14.04
N SER A 60 4.72 12.13 -13.70
CA SER A 60 3.65 11.59 -12.86
C SER A 60 4.19 10.53 -11.92
N ASN A 61 3.67 10.50 -10.69
CA ASN A 61 3.94 9.46 -9.72
C ASN A 61 2.74 8.52 -9.55
N LYS A 62 1.88 8.38 -10.56
CA LYS A 62 0.85 7.33 -10.56
C LYS A 62 1.53 5.98 -10.81
N LEU A 63 1.10 4.92 -10.10
CA LEU A 63 1.69 3.58 -10.21
C LEU A 63 1.83 3.13 -11.67
N ASP A 64 0.78 3.27 -12.48
CA ASP A 64 0.81 2.91 -13.89
C ASP A 64 1.86 3.69 -14.70
N TYR A 65 2.04 4.99 -14.40
CA TYR A 65 3.07 5.80 -15.07
C TYR A 65 4.47 5.33 -14.68
N VAL A 66 4.71 5.11 -13.38
CA VAL A 66 6.00 4.64 -12.86
C VAL A 66 6.33 3.25 -13.43
N ALA A 67 5.37 2.33 -13.43
CA ALA A 67 5.55 0.98 -13.98
C ALA A 67 5.90 1.01 -15.47
N ARG A 68 5.19 1.82 -16.28
CA ARG A 68 5.50 1.99 -17.71
C ARG A 68 6.86 2.63 -17.92
N TYR A 69 7.20 3.66 -17.16
CA TYR A 69 8.49 4.34 -17.25
C TYR A 69 9.66 3.39 -16.93
N LEU A 70 9.48 2.47 -15.98
CA LEU A 70 10.46 1.45 -15.62
C LEU A 70 10.45 0.22 -16.54
N GLY A 71 9.59 0.17 -17.56
CA GLY A 71 9.46 -0.99 -18.44
C GLY A 71 8.85 -2.25 -17.80
N LEU A 72 8.18 -2.10 -16.65
CA LEU A 72 7.57 -3.20 -15.89
C LEU A 72 6.20 -3.63 -16.41
N GLY A 73 5.63 -2.85 -17.35
CA GLY A 73 4.31 -3.08 -17.93
C GLY A 73 3.34 -1.94 -17.67
N SER A 74 2.07 -2.18 -17.97
CA SER A 74 0.97 -1.23 -17.80
C SER A 74 -0.23 -1.91 -17.19
N LYS A 75 -1.18 -1.11 -16.67
CA LYS A 75 -2.49 -1.64 -16.29
C LYS A 75 -3.08 -2.48 -17.41
N THR A 76 -3.54 -3.68 -17.07
CA THR A 76 -4.40 -4.49 -17.94
C THR A 76 -5.65 -3.66 -18.24
N LYS A 77 -6.01 -3.56 -19.53
CA LYS A 77 -7.27 -2.91 -19.92
C LYS A 77 -8.41 -3.79 -19.42
N HIS A 78 -9.09 -3.34 -18.38
CA HIS A 78 -10.40 -3.89 -18.01
C HIS A 78 -11.48 -3.02 -18.67
N MET A 79 -12.51 -3.67 -19.21
CA MET A 79 -13.73 -3.00 -19.67
C MET A 79 -14.55 -2.62 -18.43
N GLY A 80 -14.19 -1.51 -17.77
CA GLY A 80 -14.88 -1.00 -16.57
C GLY A 80 -13.96 -0.77 -15.40
#